data_AF-A0A0C2YQX7-F1
#
_entry.id   AF-A0A0C2YQX7-F1
#
_cell.length_a   1.000
_cell.length_b   1.000
_cell.length_c   1.000
_cell.angle_alpha   90.00
_cell.angle_beta   90.00
_cell.angle_gamma   90.00
#
_symmetry.space_group_name_H-M   'P 1'
#
loop_
_entity.id
_entity.type
_entity.pdbx_description
1 polymer ?
#
loop_
_entity_poly.entity_id
_entity_poly.type
_entity_poly.pdbx_seq_one_letter_code
_entity_poly.pdbx_strand_id
1 'polypeptide(L)'
;MVIPAMDYIDEVFTNSALKKEVLHPAIRAAIGLGKRTLNHYYSLTDSSELYRIAMVLHPRHKLEYFKLAGWKPPWIATAHKLVNDRYDESYAAYHTSEDSDGQANIDMEDDEPANIFDKLPSLVKSKHTHHDELGIYLAADIENVSDPLQWWYEHQHVYPCL
;
A
#
# COMPACT_ATOMS: atom_id res chain seq x y z
N MET A 1 10.05 -8.84 -2.02
CA MET A 1 9.62 -7.57 -2.66
C MET A 1 10.47 -7.30 -3.90
N VAL A 2 9.87 -6.88 -5.01
CA VAL A 2 10.54 -6.73 -6.32
C VAL A 2 11.35 -5.44 -6.41
N ILE A 3 10.77 -4.29 -6.04
CA ILE A 3 11.43 -2.98 -6.16
C ILE A 3 12.74 -2.90 -5.33
N PRO A 4 12.79 -3.31 -4.05
CA PRO A 4 14.06 -3.26 -3.30
C PRO A 4 15.15 -4.18 -3.82
N ALA A 5 14.76 -5.35 -4.36
CA ALA A 5 15.74 -6.24 -4.95
C ALA A 5 16.36 -5.62 -6.21
N MET A 6 15.56 -4.93 -7.02
CA MET A 6 16.04 -4.20 -8.18
C MET A 6 16.91 -2.99 -7.79
N ASP A 7 16.49 -2.20 -6.81
CA ASP A 7 17.25 -1.05 -6.31
C ASP A 7 18.63 -1.48 -5.78
N TYR A 8 18.69 -2.60 -5.05
CA TYR A 8 19.95 -3.18 -4.60
C TYR A 8 20.86 -3.60 -5.77
N ILE A 9 20.31 -4.22 -6.81
CA ILE A 9 21.08 -4.62 -8.00
C ILE A 9 21.60 -3.37 -8.74
N ASP A 10 20.79 -2.32 -8.88
CA ASP A 10 21.24 -1.07 -9.52
C ASP A 10 22.35 -0.41 -8.71
N GLU A 11 22.22 -0.37 -7.38
CA GLU A 11 23.25 0.17 -6.49
C GLU A 11 24.57 -0.59 -6.67
N VAL A 12 24.54 -1.92 -6.64
CA VAL A 12 25.73 -2.77 -6.85
C VAL A 12 26.35 -2.52 -8.21
N PHE A 13 25.54 -2.42 -9.28
CA PHE A 13 26.03 -2.15 -10.63
C PHE A 13 26.61 -0.75 -10.76
N THR A 14 26.01 0.25 -10.11
CA THR A 14 26.51 1.63 -10.09
C THR A 14 27.83 1.73 -9.34
N ASN A 15 27.91 1.16 -8.14
CA ASN A 15 29.13 1.11 -7.34
C ASN A 15 30.26 0.35 -8.07
N SER A 16 29.93 -0.74 -8.75
CA SER A 16 30.90 -1.48 -9.57
C SER A 16 31.34 -0.66 -10.78
N ALA A 17 30.42 0.05 -11.44
CA ALA A 17 30.74 0.92 -12.58
C ALA A 17 31.58 2.15 -12.21
N LEU A 18 31.63 2.56 -10.94
CA LEU A 18 32.53 3.62 -10.45
C LEU A 18 33.98 3.11 -10.31
N LYS A 19 34.19 1.81 -10.09
CA LYS A 19 35.53 1.16 -10.04
C LYS A 19 36.10 0.85 -11.44
N LYS A 20 35.80 1.73 -12.41
CA LYS A 20 36.09 1.56 -13.86
C LYS A 20 37.54 1.27 -14.19
N GLU A 21 38.48 1.76 -13.37
CA GLU A 21 39.93 1.63 -13.61
C GLU A 21 40.47 0.23 -13.27
N VAL A 22 39.73 -0.58 -12.49
CA VAL A 22 40.17 -1.92 -12.04
C VAL A 22 39.46 -3.05 -12.81
N LEU A 23 38.35 -2.75 -13.48
CA LEU A 23 37.47 -3.75 -14.09
C LEU A 23 37.82 -4.07 -15.55
N HIS A 24 37.88 -5.37 -15.86
CA HIS A 24 38.09 -5.87 -17.22
C HIS A 24 37.01 -5.35 -18.20
N PRO A 25 37.35 -4.99 -19.45
CA PRO A 25 36.38 -4.46 -20.43
C PRO A 25 35.13 -5.33 -20.63
N ALA A 26 35.28 -6.67 -20.61
CA ALA A 26 34.15 -7.59 -20.73
C ALA A 26 33.16 -7.48 -19.56
N ILE A 27 33.64 -7.30 -18.33
CA ILE A 27 32.79 -7.15 -17.14
C ILE A 27 32.04 -5.82 -17.21
N ARG A 28 32.69 -4.75 -17.69
CA ARG A 28 32.04 -3.46 -17.91
C ARG A 28 30.92 -3.55 -18.96
N ALA A 29 31.15 -4.29 -20.04
CA ALA A 29 30.12 -4.54 -21.04
C ALA A 29 28.94 -5.34 -20.46
N ALA A 30 29.22 -6.36 -19.64
CA ALA A 30 28.19 -7.15 -18.96
C ALA A 30 27.37 -6.30 -17.96
N ILE A 31 28.01 -5.45 -17.15
CA ILE A 31 27.32 -4.50 -16.26
C ILE A 31 26.45 -3.54 -17.08
N GLY A 32 26.95 -3.02 -18.20
CA GLY A 32 26.19 -2.15 -19.08
C GLY A 32 24.95 -2.83 -19.66
N LEU A 33 25.04 -4.10 -20.03
CA LEU A 33 23.90 -4.90 -20.48
C LEU A 33 22.91 -5.14 -19.33
N GLY A 34 23.41 -5.52 -18.15
CA GLY A 34 22.61 -5.71 -16.94
C GLY A 34 21.81 -4.46 -16.57
N LYS A 35 22.43 -3.27 -16.65
CA LYS A 35 21.72 -1.99 -16.43
C LYS A 35 20.62 -1.72 -17.44
N ARG A 36 20.83 -2.03 -18.73
CA ARG A 36 19.77 -1.88 -19.75
C ARG A 36 18.60 -2.80 -19.47
N THR A 37 18.89 -4.05 -19.11
CA THR A 37 17.86 -5.01 -18.71
C THR A 37 17.11 -4.54 -17.47
N LEU A 38 17.82 -4.02 -16.47
CA LEU A 38 17.21 -3.51 -15.25
C LEU A 38 16.29 -2.30 -15.52
N ASN A 39 16.72 -1.36 -16.36
CA ASN A 39 15.88 -0.24 -16.81
C ASN A 39 14.61 -0.70 -17.52
N HIS A 40 14.68 -1.78 -18.30
CA HIS A 40 13.49 -2.36 -18.92
C HIS A 40 12.51 -2.89 -17.86
N TYR A 41 12.99 -3.59 -16.83
CA TYR A 41 12.14 -4.02 -15.73
C TYR A 41 11.59 -2.86 -14.91
N TYR A 42 12.34 -1.77 -14.72
CA TYR A 42 11.80 -0.56 -14.09
C TYR A 42 10.63 0.00 -14.91
N SER A 43 10.76 0.06 -16.24
CA SER A 43 9.65 0.51 -17.10
C SER A 43 8.40 -0.37 -16.99
N LEU A 44 8.57 -1.69 -16.83
CA LEU A 44 7.45 -2.61 -16.60
C LEU A 44 6.83 -2.42 -15.21
N THR A 45 7.68 -2.17 -14.20
CA THR A 45 7.22 -1.96 -12.83
C THR A 45 6.47 -0.63 -12.69
N ASP A 46 6.96 0.42 -13.36
CA ASP A 46 6.28 1.72 -13.43
C ASP A 46 4.95 1.66 -14.17
N SER A 47 4.82 0.74 -15.15
CA SER A 47 3.56 0.52 -15.87
C SER A 47 2.48 -0.17 -15.02
N SER A 48 2.87 -0.83 -13.92
CA SER A 48 1.96 -1.53 -13.02
C SER A 48 1.86 -0.83 -11.68
N GLU A 49 0.72 -0.18 -11.49
CA GLU A 49 0.31 0.50 -10.26
C GLU A 49 0.39 -0.42 -9.02
N LEU A 50 0.16 -1.71 -9.21
CA LEU A 50 0.15 -2.72 -8.16
C LEU A 50 1.45 -2.76 -7.35
N TYR A 51 2.61 -2.67 -8.01
CA TYR A 51 3.88 -2.72 -7.29
C TYR A 51 4.09 -1.50 -6.40
N ARG A 52 3.60 -0.33 -6.82
CA ARG A 52 3.69 0.90 -6.03
C ARG A 52 2.73 0.84 -4.83
N ILE A 53 1.51 0.35 -5.06
CA ILE A 53 0.51 0.15 -4.00
C ILE A 53 1.02 -0.84 -2.96
N ALA A 54 1.52 -2.00 -3.39
CA ALA A 54 2.03 -3.04 -2.50
C ALA A 54 3.20 -2.54 -1.62
N MET A 55 4.06 -1.66 -2.15
CA MET A 55 5.14 -1.06 -1.39
C MET A 55 4.63 -0.07 -0.32
N VAL A 56 3.62 0.74 -0.66
CA VAL A 56 3.01 1.69 0.27
C VAL A 56 2.24 0.96 1.37
N LEU A 57 1.56 -0.14 1.03
CA LEU A 57 0.85 -1.00 1.99
C LEU A 57 1.78 -1.95 2.76
N HIS A 58 3.09 -1.91 2.55
CA HIS A 58 3.99 -2.76 3.32
C HIS A 58 4.35 -2.10 4.67
N PRO A 59 4.09 -2.75 5.83
CA PRO A 59 4.23 -2.16 7.16
C PRO A 59 5.62 -1.57 7.45
N ARG A 60 6.67 -2.24 6.94
CA ARG A 60 8.06 -1.82 7.06
C ARG A 60 8.51 -0.67 6.14
N HIS A 61 7.83 -0.46 5.03
CA HIS A 61 8.33 0.38 3.95
C HIS A 61 7.51 1.67 3.80
N LYS A 62 6.17 1.56 3.77
CA LYS A 62 5.24 2.70 3.64
C LYS A 62 5.75 3.75 2.63
N LEU A 63 5.54 5.04 2.93
CA LEU A 63 6.10 6.14 2.15
C LEU A 63 7.58 6.43 2.48
N GLU A 64 8.06 6.00 3.64
CA GLU A 64 9.43 6.24 4.11
C GLU A 64 10.48 5.55 3.23
N TYR A 65 10.17 4.35 2.72
CA TYR A 65 11.05 3.64 1.78
C TYR A 65 11.38 4.49 0.56
N PHE A 66 10.38 5.13 -0.05
CA PHE A 66 10.62 5.93 -1.25
C PHE A 66 11.47 7.16 -0.97
N LYS A 67 11.34 7.76 0.24
CA LYS A 67 12.21 8.85 0.69
C LYS A 67 13.66 8.35 0.84
N LEU A 68 13.86 7.22 1.51
CA LEU A 68 15.18 6.61 1.71
C LEU A 68 15.83 6.15 0.39
N ALA A 69 15.04 5.63 -0.54
CA ALA A 69 15.48 5.24 -1.88
C ALA A 69 15.75 6.44 -2.81
N GLY A 70 15.60 7.68 -2.32
CA GLY A 70 15.91 8.90 -3.08
C GLY A 70 14.94 9.18 -4.22
N TRP A 71 13.70 8.67 -4.15
CA TRP A 71 12.70 8.95 -5.16
C TRP A 71 12.32 10.44 -5.17
N LYS A 72 12.02 10.96 -6.35
CA LYS A 72 11.63 12.37 -6.49
C LYS A 72 10.31 12.62 -5.75
N PRO A 73 10.15 13.75 -5.03
CA PRO A 73 8.90 14.11 -4.35
C PRO A 73 7.62 13.94 -5.19
N PRO A 74 7.56 14.35 -6.48
CA PRO A 74 6.36 14.11 -7.29
C PRO A 74 6.02 12.63 -7.46
N TRP A 75 7.01 11.74 -7.48
CA TRP A 75 6.78 10.30 -7.67
C TRP A 75 6.23 9.66 -6.39
N ILE A 76 6.69 10.13 -5.23
CA ILE A 76 6.13 9.75 -3.93
C ILE A 76 4.68 10.23 -3.84
N ALA A 77 4.40 11.47 -4.25
CA ALA A 77 3.04 12.01 -4.29
C ALA A 77 2.12 11.20 -5.23
N THR A 78 2.62 10.81 -6.41
CA THR A 78 1.86 9.94 -7.32
C THR A 78 1.60 8.56 -6.71
N ALA A 79 2.56 7.97 -5.99
CA ALA A 79 2.35 6.68 -5.33
C ALA A 79 1.31 6.78 -4.21
N HIS A 80 1.37 7.86 -3.41
CA HIS A 80 0.37 8.12 -2.39
C HIS A 80 -1.03 8.35 -2.99
N LYS A 81 -1.13 9.17 -4.04
CA LYS A 81 -2.39 9.42 -4.74
C LYS A 81 -2.99 8.13 -5.29
N LEU A 82 -2.17 7.31 -5.94
CA LEU A 82 -2.60 6.06 -6.54
C LEU A 82 -3.24 5.10 -5.53
N VAL A 83 -2.71 5.03 -4.31
CA VAL A 83 -3.27 4.18 -3.24
C VAL A 83 -4.60 4.74 -2.74
N ASN A 84 -4.70 6.06 -2.56
CA ASN A 84 -5.97 6.70 -2.18
C ASN A 84 -7.03 6.52 -3.27
N ASP A 85 -6.70 6.79 -4.54
CA ASP A 85 -7.61 6.64 -5.68
C ASP A 85 -8.15 5.19 -5.74
N ARG A 86 -7.28 4.17 -5.59
CA ARG A 86 -7.70 2.76 -5.61
C ARG A 86 -8.51 2.36 -4.37
N TYR A 87 -8.15 2.88 -3.20
CA TYR A 87 -8.89 2.65 -1.97
C TYR A 87 -10.31 3.23 -2.07
N ASP A 88 -10.43 4.48 -2.54
CA ASP A 88 -11.71 5.16 -2.72
C ASP A 88 -12.58 4.48 -3.79
N GLU A 89 -11.99 4.04 -4.91
CA GLU A 89 -12.72 3.38 -6.00
C GLU A 89 -13.23 1.99 -5.64
N SER A 90 -12.43 1.17 -4.94
CA SER A 90 -12.69 -0.27 -4.80
C SER A 90 -13.09 -0.70 -3.39
N TYR A 91 -12.66 0.02 -2.35
CA TYR A 91 -12.77 -0.45 -0.97
C TYR A 91 -13.67 0.44 -0.10
N ALA A 92 -13.62 1.77 -0.27
CA ALA A 92 -14.46 2.69 0.49
C ALA A 92 -15.97 2.47 0.27
N ALA A 93 -16.37 1.95 -0.89
CA ALA A 93 -17.79 1.72 -1.23
C ALA A 93 -18.32 0.34 -0.76
N TYR A 94 -17.46 -0.67 -0.59
CA TYR A 94 -17.89 -2.07 -0.43
C TYR A 94 -18.54 -2.36 0.94
N HIS A 95 -18.20 -1.62 1.99
CA HIS A 95 -18.84 -1.77 3.31
C HIS A 95 -20.13 -0.98 3.49
N THR A 96 -20.54 -0.18 2.50
CA THR A 96 -21.86 0.48 2.56
C THR A 96 -23.00 -0.48 2.17
N SER A 97 -22.69 -1.60 1.49
CA SER A 97 -23.71 -2.52 0.96
C SER A 97 -24.05 -3.71 1.85
N GLU A 98 -23.24 -4.05 2.86
CA GLU A 98 -23.52 -5.20 3.75
C GLU A 98 -24.47 -4.87 4.91
N ASP A 99 -24.86 -3.61 5.09
CA ASP A 99 -25.94 -3.19 6.00
C ASP A 99 -27.31 -3.03 5.28
N SER A 100 -27.41 -3.43 4.01
CA SER A 100 -28.67 -3.46 3.26
C SER A 100 -29.20 -4.88 3.14
N ASP A 101 -29.39 -5.54 4.29
CA ASP A 101 -30.33 -6.65 4.34
C ASP A 101 -31.75 -6.07 4.16
N GLY A 102 -32.47 -6.65 3.20
CA GLY A 102 -33.53 -5.95 2.47
C GLY A 102 -34.74 -5.52 3.29
N GLN A 103 -35.11 -4.25 3.17
CA GLN A 103 -36.48 -3.80 3.39
C GLN A 103 -37.04 -3.26 2.07
N ALA A 104 -37.69 -4.14 1.31
CA ALA A 104 -38.68 -3.71 0.33
C ALA A 104 -39.75 -2.90 1.06
N ASN A 105 -40.04 -1.71 0.52
CA ASN A 105 -41.13 -0.83 0.97
C ASN A 105 -42.45 -1.61 1.08
N ILE A 106 -42.93 -1.81 2.29
CA ILE A 106 -44.35 -2.01 2.58
C ILE A 106 -44.66 -1.11 3.78
N ASP A 107 -45.43 -0.06 3.51
CA ASP A 107 -46.04 0.81 4.50
C ASP A 107 -46.95 0.00 5.43
N MET A 108 -46.71 0.02 6.74
CA MET A 108 -47.73 -0.16 7.78
C MET A 108 -47.16 0.17 9.18
N GLU A 109 -47.87 1.05 9.89
CA GLU A 109 -47.68 1.42 11.30
C GLU A 109 -47.76 0.18 12.21
N ASP A 110 -46.80 -0.02 13.11
CA ASP A 110 -47.07 -0.44 14.50
C ASP A 110 -45.85 -0.33 15.43
N ASP A 111 -46.15 -0.26 16.73
CA ASP A 111 -45.34 -0.07 17.94
C ASP A 111 -44.00 -0.87 18.07
N GLU A 112 -42.99 -0.18 18.64
CA GLU A 112 -41.67 -0.55 19.28
C GLU A 112 -41.25 -2.05 19.45
N PRO A 113 -39.91 -2.38 19.49
CA PRO A 113 -38.92 -1.58 20.21
C PRO A 113 -37.59 -1.31 19.52
N ALA A 114 -37.07 -0.10 19.76
CA ALA A 114 -35.67 0.23 19.53
C ALA A 114 -34.80 -0.71 20.38
N ASN A 115 -33.90 -1.46 19.71
CA ASN A 115 -33.01 -2.40 20.36
C ASN A 115 -32.30 -1.76 21.55
N ILE A 116 -32.40 -2.40 22.72
CA ILE A 116 -31.75 -1.97 23.98
C ILE A 116 -30.24 -1.71 23.82
N PHE A 117 -29.61 -2.37 22.84
CA PHE A 117 -28.20 -2.24 22.52
C PHE A 117 -27.83 -0.89 21.89
N ASP A 118 -28.76 -0.17 21.25
CA ASP A 118 -28.51 1.16 20.67
C ASP A 118 -28.32 2.24 21.75
N LYS A 119 -28.74 1.96 22.98
CA LYS A 119 -28.67 2.90 24.11
C LYS A 119 -27.47 2.65 25.03
N LEU A 120 -26.59 1.70 24.71
CA LEU A 120 -25.37 1.43 25.49
C LEU A 120 -24.21 2.31 24.99
N PRO A 121 -23.70 3.26 25.80
CA PRO A 121 -22.56 4.10 25.40
C PRO A 121 -21.28 3.30 25.15
N SER A 122 -21.21 2.04 25.62
CA SER A 122 -20.10 1.11 25.37
C SER A 122 -20.16 0.43 23.99
N LEU A 123 -21.28 0.52 23.26
CA LEU A 123 -21.51 -0.13 21.98
C LEU A 123 -21.86 0.84 20.85
N VAL A 124 -21.67 2.14 21.08
CA VAL A 124 -21.56 3.10 19.98
C VAL A 124 -20.39 2.64 19.13
N LYS A 125 -20.68 1.87 18.06
CA LYS A 125 -19.71 1.59 17.01
C LYS A 125 -19.18 2.96 16.61
N SER A 126 -17.94 3.21 17.00
CA SER A 126 -17.20 4.38 16.59
C SER A 126 -17.41 4.47 15.10
N LYS A 127 -18.03 5.57 14.64
CA LYS A 127 -18.04 5.92 13.23
C LYS A 127 -16.59 6.19 12.85
N HIS A 128 -15.81 5.14 12.66
CA HIS A 128 -14.55 5.26 11.97
C HIS A 128 -14.95 5.74 10.59
N THR A 129 -14.65 7.01 10.33
CA THR A 129 -14.76 7.58 9.01
C THR A 129 -13.86 6.71 8.13
N HIS A 130 -14.44 5.79 7.35
CA HIS A 130 -13.69 4.81 6.55
C HIS A 130 -12.64 5.45 5.62
N HIS A 131 -12.82 6.73 5.28
CA HIS A 131 -11.83 7.53 4.57
C HIS A 131 -10.51 7.76 5.32
N ASP A 132 -10.46 7.54 6.64
CA ASP A 132 -9.28 7.80 7.46
C ASP A 132 -8.49 6.53 7.81
N GLU A 133 -8.96 5.32 7.49
CA GLU A 133 -8.22 4.07 7.82
C GLU A 133 -6.86 4.03 7.11
N LEU A 134 -6.83 4.32 5.82
CA LEU A 134 -5.59 4.46 5.05
C LEU A 134 -4.72 5.60 5.60
N GLY A 135 -5.34 6.71 6.01
CA GLY A 135 -4.65 7.84 6.64
C GLY A 135 -3.98 7.45 7.97
N ILE A 136 -4.70 6.76 8.84
CA ILE A 136 -4.24 6.24 10.13
C ILE A 136 -3.11 5.24 9.92
N TYR A 137 -3.25 4.31 8.98
CA TYR A 137 -2.21 3.34 8.66
C TYR A 137 -0.93 4.02 8.14
N LEU A 138 -1.06 5.00 7.24
CA LEU A 138 0.09 5.73 6.69
C LEU A 138 0.74 6.67 7.70
N ALA A 139 -0.01 7.18 8.68
CA ALA A 139 0.49 8.02 9.77
C ALA A 139 1.15 7.20 10.89
N ALA A 140 0.75 5.94 11.08
CA ALA A 140 1.38 5.04 12.04
C ALA A 140 2.85 4.78 11.67
N ASP A 141 3.68 4.54 12.69
CA ASP A 141 5.11 4.29 12.51
C ASP A 141 5.38 3.05 11.63
N ILE A 142 6.57 2.99 11.04
CA ILE A 142 7.01 1.80 10.30
C ILE A 142 7.32 0.65 11.26
N GLU A 143 6.77 -0.52 10.96
CA GLU A 143 6.97 -1.72 11.79
C GLU A 143 7.99 -2.65 11.15
N ASN A 144 8.95 -3.14 11.94
CA ASN A 144 9.95 -4.08 11.44
C ASN A 144 9.39 -5.49 11.36
N VAL A 145 8.62 -5.73 10.30
CA VAL A 145 7.91 -6.98 10.05
C VAL A 145 8.71 -7.87 9.09
N SER A 146 8.88 -9.14 9.46
CA SER A 146 9.51 -10.16 8.59
C SER A 146 8.53 -10.77 7.58
N ASP A 147 7.26 -10.94 7.98
CA ASP A 147 6.18 -11.42 7.11
C ASP A 147 5.02 -10.40 7.07
N PRO A 148 4.93 -9.58 6.01
CA PRO A 148 3.89 -8.56 5.90
C PRO A 148 2.50 -9.16 5.76
N LEU A 149 2.34 -10.37 5.22
CA LEU A 149 1.02 -10.99 5.04
C LEU A 149 0.48 -11.48 6.38
N GLN A 150 1.35 -12.09 7.20
CA GLN A 150 0.97 -12.47 8.55
C GLN A 150 0.58 -11.25 9.39
N TRP A 151 1.32 -10.14 9.25
CA TRP A 151 1.00 -8.90 9.96
C TRP A 151 -0.37 -8.35 9.57
N TRP A 152 -0.70 -8.32 8.27
CA TRP A 152 -2.01 -7.89 7.80
C TRP A 152 -3.13 -8.80 8.33
N TYR A 153 -2.90 -10.12 8.40
CA TYR A 153 -3.86 -11.05 9.00
C TYR A 153 -4.10 -10.78 10.48
N GLU A 154 -3.06 -10.45 11.24
CA GLU A 154 -3.19 -10.09 12.65
C GLU A 154 -3.92 -8.75 12.85
N HIS A 155 -3.73 -7.78 11.93
CA HIS A 155 -4.27 -6.42 12.00
C HIS A 155 -5.58 -6.22 11.21
N GLN A 156 -6.16 -7.27 10.65
CA GLN A 156 -7.42 -7.22 9.88
C GLN A 156 -8.60 -6.62 10.68
N HIS A 157 -8.56 -6.68 12.01
CA HIS A 157 -9.59 -6.11 12.88
C HIS A 157 -9.40 -4.60 13.12
N VAL A 158 -8.18 -4.09 12.94
CA VAL A 158 -7.84 -2.66 13.07
C VAL A 158 -8.04 -1.94 11.74
N TYR A 159 -7.77 -2.63 10.63
CA TYR A 159 -7.90 -2.12 9.27
C TYR A 159 -8.74 -3.07 8.43
N PRO A 160 -10.08 -3.10 8.62
CA PRO A 160 -10.96 -4.04 7.94
C PRO A 160 -11.04 -3.81 6.43
N CYS A 161 -10.77 -2.58 5.96
CA CYS A 161 -10.85 -2.21 4.55
C CYS A 161 -9.51 -2.22 3.82
N LEU A 162 -8.41 -2.64 4.46
CA LEU A 162 -7.04 -2.68 3.89
C LEU A 162 -6.49 -4.11 3.76
#